data_AF-A0A5K0VAU3-F1
#
_entry.id   AF-A0A5K0VAU3-F1
#
_cell.length_a   1.000
_cell.length_b   1.000
_cell.length_c   1.000
_cell.angle_alpha   90.00
_cell.angle_beta   90.00
_cell.angle_gamma   90.00
#
_symmetry.space_group_name_H-M   'P 1'
#
loop_
_entity.id
_entity.type
_entity.pdbx_description
1 polymer ?
#
loop_
_entity_poly.entity_id
_entity_poly.type
_entity_poly.pdbx_seq_one_letter_code
_entity_poly.pdbx_strand_id
1 'polypeptide(L)' 'ALQYVQDNPDEVCPAGWKPGEKSMKPDPKLSKEYFAAI' A
#
# COMPACT_ATOMS: atom_id res chain seq x y z
N ALA A 1 -8.95 0.77 -5.68
CA ALA A 1 -7.62 0.14 -5.71
C ALA A 1 -6.93 0.42 -7.04
N LEU A 2 -7.41 -0.13 -8.17
CA LEU A 2 -6.74 -0.04 -9.48
C LEU A 2 -6.28 1.36 -9.91
N GLN A 3 -7.15 2.37 -9.84
CA GLN A 3 -6.79 3.76 -10.17
C GLN A 3 -5.68 4.32 -9.25
N TYR A 4 -5.76 4.05 -7.95
CA TYR A 4 -4.77 4.52 -6.98
C TYR A 4 -3.37 3.96 -7.25
N VAL A 5 -3.26 2.68 -7.63
CA VAL A 5 -1.98 2.05 -7.98
C VAL A 5 -1.42 2.56 -9.31
N GLN A 6 -2.29 2.97 -10.25
CA GLN A 6 -1.86 3.59 -11.50
C GLN A 6 -1.29 4.99 -11.26
N ASP A 7 -1.91 5.74 -10.36
CA ASP A 7 -1.46 7.07 -9.96
C ASP A 7 -0.24 7.01 -9.00
N ASN A 8 -0.08 5.89 -8.28
CA ASN A 8 1.00 5.62 -7.32
C ASN A 8 1.67 4.27 -7.66
N PRO A 9 2.52 4.21 -8.70
CA PRO A 9 3.09 2.96 -9.22
C PRO A 9 4.01 2.23 -8.23
N ASP A 10 4.52 2.94 -7.22
CA ASP A 10 5.39 2.39 -6.18
C ASP A 10 4.63 1.81 -4.98
N GLU A 11 3.30 1.86 -4.98
CA GLU A 11 2.45 1.41 -3.88
C GLU A 11 1.53 0.28 -4.31
N VAL A 12 0.99 -0.46 -3.34
CA VAL A 12 -0.02 -1.50 -3.55
C VAL A 12 -1.13 -1.36 -2.52
N CYS A 13 -2.35 -1.74 -2.92
CA CYS A 13 -3.51 -1.75 -2.03
C CYS A 13 -3.60 -3.10 -1.31
N PRO A 14 -3.46 -3.14 0.04
CA PRO A 14 -3.63 -4.36 0.82
C PRO A 14 -5.09 -4.86 0.84
N ALA A 15 -5.31 -6.07 1.36
CA ALA A 15 -6.65 -6.65 1.41
C ALA A 15 -7.64 -5.77 2.19
N GLY A 16 -8.79 -5.46 1.60
CA GLY A 16 -9.82 -4.62 2.23
C GLY A 16 -9.58 -3.10 2.15
N TRP A 17 -8.49 -2.66 1.53
CA TRP A 17 -8.11 -1.24 1.42
C TRP A 17 -9.20 -0.37 0.78
N LYS A 18 -9.44 0.80 1.40
CA LYS A 18 -10.35 1.85 0.93
C LYS A 18 -9.59 3.18 0.71
N PRO A 19 -10.12 4.07 -0.16
CA PRO A 19 -9.54 5.40 -0.33
C PRO A 19 -9.43 6.15 1.00
N GLY A 20 -8.22 6.60 1.34
CA GLY A 20 -7.90 7.24 2.63
C GLY A 20 -7.19 6.34 3.64
N GLU A 21 -7.16 5.02 3.41
CA GLU A 21 -6.37 4.09 4.22
C GLU A 21 -4.92 3.99 3.74
N LYS A 22 -4.02 3.56 4.62
CA LYS A 22 -2.61 3.35 4.28
C LYS A 22 -2.48 2.26 3.21
N SER A 23 -1.78 2.57 2.14
CA SER A 23 -1.25 1.63 1.16
C SER A 23 0.09 1.05 1.67
N MET A 24 0.65 0.10 0.93
CA MET A 24 1.92 -0.54 1.26
C MET A 24 2.89 -0.45 0.07
N LYS A 25 4.19 -0.33 0.31
CA LYS A 25 5.21 -0.51 -0.74
C LYS A 25 5.51 -2.00 -0.94
N PRO A 26 5.55 -2.52 -2.17
CA PRO A 26 5.80 -3.94 -2.44
C PRO A 26 7.27 -4.38 -2.26
N ASP A 27 8.11 -3.57 -1.61
CA ASP A 27 9.50 -3.90 -1.30
C ASP A 27 9.61 -4.62 0.06
N PRO A 28 10.37 -5.73 0.20
CA PRO A 28 10.49 -6.50 1.45
C PRO A 28 11.08 -5.73 2.65
N LYS A 29 11.85 -4.66 2.41
CA LYS A 29 12.38 -3.82 3.48
C LYS A 29 11.38 -2.74 3.86
N LEU A 30 10.76 -2.07 2.88
CA LEU A 30 9.84 -0.96 3.10
C LEU A 30 8.43 -1.41 3.53
N SER A 31 7.99 -2.60 3.11
CA SER A 31 6.74 -3.21 3.59
C SER A 31 6.71 -3.41 5.10
N LYS A 32 7.87 -3.52 5.76
CA LYS A 32 7.96 -3.60 7.23
C LYS A 32 7.39 -2.36 7.91
N GLU A 33 7.47 -1.19 7.29
CA GLU A 33 6.90 0.05 7.85
C GLU A 33 5.37 -0.03 7.89
N TYR A 34 4.76 -0.64 6.86
CA TYR A 34 3.33 -0.90 6.83
C TYR A 34 2.93 -1.91 7.90
N PHE A 35 3.63 -3.05 7.98
CA PHE A 35 3.31 -4.11 8.94
C PHE A 35 3.61 -3.74 10.40
N ALA A 36 4.50 -2.78 10.67
CA ALA A 36 4.75 -2.28 12.02
C ALA A 36 3.66 -1.32 12.53
N ALA A 37 2.83 -0.79 11.64
CA ALA A 37 1.73 0.12 11.97
C ALA A 37 0.36 -0.58 12.02
N ILE A 38 0.32 -1.89 11.75
CA ILE A 38 -0.81 -2.81 11.96
C ILE A 38 -0.72 -3.33 13.41
#